data_AF-A0A807ZN88-F1
#
_entry.id   AF-A0A807ZN88-F1
#
_cell.length_a   1.000
_cell.length_b   1.000
_cell.length_c   1.000
_cell.angle_alpha   90.00
_cell.angle_beta   90.00
_cell.angle_gamma   90.00
#
_symmetry.space_group_name_H-M   'P 1'
#
loop_
_entity.id
_entity.type
_entity.pdbx_description
1 polymer ?
#
loop_
_entity_poly.entity_id
_entity_poly.type
_entity_poly.pdbx_seq_one_letter_code
_entity_poly.pdbx_strand_id
1 'polypeptide(L)'
;MHHLAEHGACYTRQLAAALGVTSDGVCTVCRCLRSYGLIHTTEDNMHGLTAAGQQWTQVGGFLPCQRAGRAATSEGRTLRQKAWNVLRMANMATVADLLRTVCDGSERGAEDNLKNYCRALWRAGMLGKTARTGAYFLRPDANTGPKAPSYNRVEKTVTDRNTGKTVYIGGSHV
;
A
#
# COMPACT_ATOMS: atom_id res chain seq x y z
N MET A 1 -12.73 4.10 13.01
CA MET A 1 -13.77 3.94 11.97
C MET A 1 -15.06 3.42 12.57
N HIS A 2 -15.10 2.21 13.15
CA HIS A 2 -16.30 1.66 13.82
C HIS A 2 -16.92 2.60 14.86
N HIS A 3 -16.09 3.21 15.72
CA HIS A 3 -16.59 4.18 16.71
C HIS A 3 -17.37 5.36 16.08
N LEU A 4 -16.90 5.91 14.94
CA LEU A 4 -17.61 6.96 14.21
C LEU A 4 -18.87 6.45 13.48
N ALA A 5 -18.92 5.16 13.14
CA ALA A 5 -20.11 4.55 12.55
C ALA A 5 -21.21 4.34 13.60
N GLU A 6 -20.81 3.98 14.82
CA GLU A 6 -21.73 3.72 15.94
C GLU A 6 -22.20 5.01 16.63
N HIS A 7 -21.31 5.98 16.82
CA HIS A 7 -21.56 7.17 17.66
C HIS A 7 -21.71 8.46 16.84
N GLY A 8 -21.60 8.37 15.52
CA GLY A 8 -21.67 9.54 14.64
C GLY A 8 -20.40 10.41 14.70
N ALA A 9 -20.56 11.69 14.32
CA ALA A 9 -19.44 12.62 14.28
C ALA A 9 -18.93 12.96 15.68
N CYS A 10 -17.61 12.97 15.88
CA CYS A 10 -16.99 13.14 17.20
C CYS A 10 -15.81 14.11 17.14
N TYR A 11 -15.57 14.83 18.24
CA TYR A 11 -14.37 15.65 18.42
C TYR A 11 -13.12 14.78 18.63
N THR A 12 -11.95 15.30 18.29
CA THR A 12 -10.65 14.63 18.54
C THR A 12 -10.51 14.16 19.99
N ARG A 13 -10.90 14.99 20.96
CA ARG A 13 -10.84 14.66 22.40
C ARG A 13 -11.75 13.50 22.79
N GLN A 14 -12.93 13.40 22.17
CA GLN A 14 -13.88 12.31 22.44
C GLN A 14 -13.35 11.01 21.87
N LEU A 15 -12.80 11.05 20.65
CA LEU A 15 -12.13 9.89 20.04
C LEU A 15 -10.93 9.43 20.85
N ALA A 16 -10.12 10.36 21.35
CA ALA A 16 -8.95 10.06 22.18
C ALA A 16 -9.37 9.34 23.48
N ALA A 17 -10.37 9.88 24.18
CA ALA A 17 -10.91 9.30 25.39
C ALA A 17 -11.55 7.92 25.15
N ALA A 18 -12.39 7.79 24.12
CA ALA A 18 -13.09 6.54 23.83
C ALA A 18 -12.17 5.40 23.37
N LEU A 19 -11.07 5.74 22.67
CA LEU A 19 -10.13 4.75 22.13
C LEU A 19 -8.90 4.52 23.01
N GLY A 20 -8.76 5.26 24.12
CA GLY A 20 -7.61 5.16 25.03
C GLY A 20 -6.28 5.55 24.37
N VAL A 21 -6.29 6.52 23.44
CA VAL A 21 -5.11 6.99 22.70
C VAL A 21 -4.90 8.49 22.88
N THR A 22 -3.71 9.00 22.54
CA THR A 22 -3.42 10.43 22.61
C THR A 22 -4.14 11.21 21.52
N SER A 23 -4.51 12.47 21.80
CA SER A 23 -5.11 13.37 20.80
C SER A 23 -4.23 13.55 19.56
N ASP A 24 -2.91 13.59 19.72
CA ASP A 24 -1.97 13.66 18.59
C ASP A 24 -2.02 12.39 17.70
N GLY A 25 -2.14 11.22 18.33
CA GLY A 25 -2.38 9.96 17.63
C GLY A 25 -3.69 9.98 16.84
N VAL A 26 -4.76 10.52 17.43
CA VAL A 26 -6.04 10.71 16.74
C VAL A 26 -5.89 11.67 15.56
N CYS A 27 -5.27 12.84 15.74
CA CYS A 27 -5.03 13.81 14.68
C CYS A 27 -4.28 13.19 13.49
N THR A 28 -3.26 12.39 13.77
CA THR A 28 -2.47 11.67 12.75
C THR A 28 -3.34 10.70 11.95
N VAL A 29 -4.15 9.89 12.64
CA VAL A 29 -5.06 8.93 12.00
C VAL A 29 -6.15 9.65 11.21
N CYS A 30 -6.76 10.70 11.76
CA CYS A 30 -7.78 11.51 11.08
C CYS A 30 -7.22 12.17 9.81
N ARG A 31 -6.00 12.72 9.85
CA ARG A 31 -5.34 13.29 8.67
C ARG A 31 -5.21 12.27 7.55
N CYS A 32 -4.77 11.05 7.87
CA CYS A 32 -4.68 9.97 6.91
C CYS A 32 -6.06 9.61 6.34
N LEU A 33 -7.03 9.30 7.21
CA LEU A 33 -8.39 8.94 6.79
C LEU A 33 -9.03 9.99 5.88
N ARG A 34 -8.78 11.27 6.16
CA ARG A 34 -9.23 12.40 5.34
C ARG A 34 -8.53 12.43 3.97
N SER A 35 -7.23 12.16 3.90
CA SER A 35 -6.52 12.08 2.61
C SER A 35 -7.04 10.96 1.68
N TYR A 36 -7.65 9.92 2.27
CA TYR A 36 -8.31 8.84 1.53
C TYR A 36 -9.82 9.08 1.33
N GLY A 37 -10.34 10.25 1.71
CA GLY A 37 -11.74 10.62 1.53
C GLY A 37 -12.72 9.82 2.40
N LEU A 38 -12.25 9.16 3.46
CA LEU A 38 -13.07 8.29 4.32
C LEU A 38 -13.72 9.03 5.48
N ILE A 39 -13.14 10.15 5.90
CA ILE A 39 -13.74 11.06 6.88
C ILE A 39 -13.71 12.49 6.35
N HIS A 40 -14.68 13.29 6.79
CA HIS A 40 -14.63 14.74 6.68
C HIS A 40 -14.33 15.35 8.06
N THR A 41 -13.89 16.61 8.08
CA THR A 41 -13.69 17.38 9.31
C THR A 41 -14.40 18.71 9.12
N THR A 42 -15.31 19.07 10.02
CA THR A 42 -16.01 20.35 10.02
C THR A 42 -15.11 21.46 10.59
N GLU A 43 -15.54 22.71 10.46
CA GLU A 43 -14.82 23.88 11.00
C GLU A 43 -14.59 23.77 12.52
N ASP A 44 -15.52 23.13 13.24
CA ASP A 44 -15.41 22.87 14.68
C ASP A 44 -14.48 21.71 15.07
N ASN A 45 -13.67 21.19 14.12
CA ASN A 45 -12.82 20.00 14.32
C ASN A 45 -13.59 18.73 14.71
N MET A 46 -14.85 18.62 14.27
CA MET A 46 -15.63 17.40 14.43
C MET A 46 -15.40 16.49 13.24
N HIS A 47 -15.09 15.22 13.50
CA HIS A 47 -14.78 14.25 12.46
C HIS A 47 -15.97 13.33 12.22
N GLY A 48 -16.43 13.22 10.98
CA GLY A 48 -17.54 12.35 10.58
C GLY A 48 -17.17 11.46 9.40
N LEU A 49 -17.87 10.32 9.25
CA LEU A 49 -17.69 9.44 8.10
C LEU A 49 -18.25 10.09 6.83
N THR A 50 -17.57 9.89 5.70
CA THR A 50 -18.17 10.12 4.37
C THR A 50 -18.98 8.89 3.94
N ALA A 51 -19.68 8.97 2.80
CA ALA A 51 -20.32 7.78 2.21
C ALA A 51 -19.30 6.66 1.93
N ALA A 52 -18.12 7.01 1.41
CA ALA A 52 -17.01 6.07 1.22
C ALA A 52 -16.50 5.50 2.55
N GLY A 53 -16.45 6.32 3.60
CA GLY A 53 -16.11 5.89 4.96
C GLY A 53 -17.10 4.89 5.55
N GLN A 54 -18.40 5.11 5.36
CA GLN A 54 -19.44 4.17 5.82
C GLN A 54 -19.35 2.83 5.08
N GLN A 55 -19.23 2.86 3.76
CA GLN A 55 -19.04 1.65 2.97
C GLN A 55 -17.78 0.89 3.40
N TRP A 56 -16.68 1.61 3.66
CA TRP A 56 -15.45 1.01 4.17
C TRP A 56 -15.64 0.31 5.52
N THR A 57 -16.49 0.83 6.41
CA THR A 57 -16.76 0.17 7.71
C THR A 57 -17.51 -1.15 7.59
N GLN A 58 -18.28 -1.35 6.51
CA GLN A 58 -19.02 -2.59 6.26
C GLN A 58 -18.20 -3.62 5.51
N VAL A 59 -17.48 -3.19 4.47
CA VAL A 59 -16.68 -4.09 3.61
C VAL A 59 -15.32 -4.40 4.23
N GLY A 60 -14.81 -3.48 5.06
CA GLY A 60 -13.41 -3.48 5.46
C GLY A 60 -12.49 -3.07 4.31
N GLY A 61 -11.20 -2.99 4.59
CA GLY A 61 -10.19 -2.65 3.59
C GLY A 61 -8.83 -2.39 4.19
N PHE A 62 -7.83 -2.22 3.34
CA PHE A 62 -6.50 -1.81 3.79
C PHE A 62 -6.42 -0.29 3.90
N LEU A 63 -6.06 0.19 5.08
CA LEU A 63 -5.75 1.60 5.28
C LEU A 63 -4.23 1.79 5.27
N PRO A 64 -3.65 2.63 4.39
CA PRO A 64 -2.19 2.76 4.31
C PRO A 64 -1.50 3.27 5.59
N CYS A 65 -2.25 3.90 6.51
CA CYS A 65 -1.78 4.30 7.84
C CYS A 65 -2.16 3.33 8.97
N GLN A 66 -2.95 2.27 8.72
CA GLN A 66 -2.97 1.15 9.66
C GLN A 66 -1.55 0.59 9.66
N ARG A 67 -0.88 0.72 10.80
CA ARG A 67 0.52 0.35 11.06
C ARG A 67 1.00 -0.69 10.07
N ALA A 68 1.71 -0.24 9.05
CA ALA A 68 2.54 -1.18 8.31
C ALA A 68 3.55 -1.73 9.34
N GLY A 69 3.82 -3.03 9.31
CA GLY A 69 4.79 -3.66 10.20
C GLY A 69 6.16 -2.97 10.10
N ARG A 70 7.19 -3.43 10.84
CA ARG A 70 8.53 -2.79 10.89
C ARG A 70 9.17 -2.40 9.53
N ALA A 71 8.68 -2.92 8.40
CA ALA A 71 9.02 -2.52 7.04
C ALA A 71 8.31 -1.25 6.51
N ALA A 72 7.47 -0.58 7.30
CA ALA A 72 6.73 0.63 6.94
C ALA A 72 7.57 1.91 6.92
N THR A 73 8.55 1.97 7.82
CA THR A 73 9.34 3.15 8.14
C THR A 73 10.45 3.42 7.14
N SER A 74 10.71 2.48 6.24
CA SER A 74 11.59 2.67 5.09
C SER A 74 10.86 3.45 4.00
N GLU A 75 10.56 4.71 4.28
CA GLU A 75 10.22 5.69 3.24
C GLU A 75 11.33 5.68 2.19
N GLY A 76 11.02 5.24 0.97
CA GLY A 76 11.94 5.25 -0.18
C GLY A 76 13.08 4.22 -0.16
N ARG A 77 13.49 3.71 1.00
CA ARG A 77 14.77 2.99 1.18
C ARG A 77 14.75 1.49 0.89
N THR A 78 13.58 0.85 0.77
CA THR A 78 13.57 -0.60 0.49
C THR A 78 13.98 -0.90 -0.95
N LEU A 79 14.66 -2.03 -1.13
CA LEU A 79 14.96 -2.61 -2.44
C LEU A 79 13.72 -2.66 -3.36
N ARG A 80 12.54 -3.02 -2.81
CA ARG A 80 11.27 -3.09 -3.57
C ARG A 80 10.77 -1.71 -3.98
N GLN A 81 10.94 -0.70 -3.14
CA GLN A 81 10.57 0.67 -3.46
C GLN A 81 11.49 1.27 -4.52
N LYS A 82 12.81 1.05 -4.42
CA LYS A 82 13.77 1.43 -5.46
C LYS A 82 13.42 0.73 -6.79
N ALA A 83 13.17 -0.58 -6.77
CA ALA A 83 12.80 -1.35 -7.96
C ALA A 83 11.45 -0.89 -8.57
N TRP A 84 10.47 -0.55 -7.74
CA TRP A 84 9.19 0.01 -8.22
C TRP A 84 9.39 1.34 -8.95
N ASN A 85 10.24 2.22 -8.42
CA ASN A 85 10.54 3.48 -9.10
C ASN A 85 11.18 3.24 -10.47
N VAL A 86 12.11 2.29 -10.58
CA VAL A 86 12.69 1.89 -11.88
C VAL A 86 11.61 1.36 -12.82
N LEU A 87 10.74 0.46 -12.37
CA LEU A 87 9.65 -0.10 -13.19
C LEU A 87 8.65 0.96 -13.68
N ARG A 88 8.46 2.05 -12.94
CA ARG A 88 7.59 3.17 -13.35
C ARG A 88 8.22 4.07 -14.40
N MET A 89 9.55 4.20 -14.38
CA MET A 89 10.29 5.07 -15.30
C MET A 89 10.76 4.33 -16.55
N ALA A 90 11.07 3.04 -16.41
CA ALA A 90 11.54 2.20 -17.50
C ALA A 90 10.36 1.63 -18.30
N ASN A 91 10.52 1.54 -19.62
CA ASN A 91 9.54 0.85 -20.46
C ASN A 91 9.52 -0.67 -20.16
N MET A 92 10.70 -1.26 -19.95
CA MET A 92 10.89 -2.68 -19.60
C MET A 92 12.16 -2.84 -18.75
N ALA A 93 12.16 -3.81 -17.83
CA ALA A 93 13.34 -4.17 -17.04
C ALA A 93 13.38 -5.67 -16.70
N THR A 94 14.55 -6.29 -16.80
CA THR A 94 14.79 -7.63 -16.25
C THR A 94 15.13 -7.55 -14.76
N VAL A 95 15.09 -8.69 -14.05
CA VAL A 95 15.56 -8.71 -12.64
C VAL A 95 17.05 -8.35 -12.54
N ALA A 96 17.86 -8.74 -13.54
CA ALA A 96 19.27 -8.37 -13.60
C ALA A 96 19.46 -6.85 -13.76
N ASP A 97 18.64 -6.20 -14.59
CA ASP A 97 18.65 -4.74 -14.73
C ASP A 97 18.27 -4.05 -13.41
N LEU A 98 17.23 -4.54 -12.74
CA LEU A 98 16.81 -4.01 -11.45
C LEU A 98 17.92 -4.16 -10.42
N LEU A 99 18.55 -5.32 -10.31
CA LEU A 99 19.68 -5.56 -9.40
C LEU A 99 20.82 -4.58 -9.65
N ARG A 100 21.26 -4.45 -10.90
CA ARG A 100 22.33 -3.52 -11.28
C ARG A 100 22.00 -2.07 -10.94
N THR A 101 20.73 -1.70 -10.94
CA THR A 101 20.29 -0.31 -10.74
C THR A 101 20.05 0.02 -9.27
N VAL A 102 19.56 -0.93 -8.46
CA VAL A 102 19.01 -0.63 -7.13
C VAL A 102 19.76 -1.29 -5.97
N CYS A 103 20.55 -2.31 -6.26
CA CYS A 103 21.31 -3.04 -5.25
C CYS A 103 22.66 -2.34 -5.03
N ASP A 104 22.89 -1.87 -3.81
CA ASP A 104 24.16 -1.25 -3.39
C ASP A 104 25.08 -2.26 -2.67
N GLY A 105 24.66 -3.53 -2.61
CA GLY A 105 25.40 -4.63 -1.99
C GLY A 105 25.11 -4.81 -0.49
N SER A 106 24.29 -3.94 0.11
CA SER A 106 23.92 -4.05 1.52
C SER A 106 22.81 -5.08 1.80
N GLU A 107 21.99 -5.41 0.80
CA GLU A 107 20.83 -6.30 0.99
C GLU A 107 21.17 -7.79 0.78
N ARG A 108 21.12 -8.57 1.88
CA ARG A 108 21.25 -10.04 1.81
C ARG A 108 20.10 -10.67 1.02
N GLY A 109 20.42 -11.45 -0.02
CA GLY A 109 19.43 -12.16 -0.83
C GLY A 109 18.60 -11.25 -1.76
N ALA A 110 19.16 -10.12 -2.20
CA ALA A 110 18.50 -9.14 -3.05
C ALA A 110 17.87 -9.74 -4.33
N GLU A 111 18.58 -10.65 -4.99
CA GLU A 111 18.12 -11.30 -6.22
C GLU A 111 16.84 -12.10 -6.00
N ASP A 112 16.83 -13.00 -5.02
CA ASP A 112 15.64 -13.80 -4.70
C ASP A 112 14.49 -12.91 -4.23
N ASN A 113 14.79 -11.82 -3.52
CA ASN A 113 13.76 -10.86 -3.11
C ASN A 113 13.09 -10.23 -4.33
N LEU A 114 13.87 -9.72 -5.29
CA LEU A 114 13.36 -9.09 -6.50
C LEU A 114 12.67 -10.09 -7.43
N LYS A 115 13.21 -11.30 -7.61
CA LYS A 115 12.56 -12.37 -8.38
C LYS A 115 11.17 -12.67 -7.82
N ASN A 116 11.07 -12.90 -6.52
CA ASN A 116 9.80 -13.21 -5.86
C ASN A 116 8.83 -12.03 -5.92
N TYR A 117 9.33 -10.81 -5.76
CA TYR A 117 8.53 -9.60 -5.83
C TYR A 117 7.95 -9.37 -7.24
N CYS A 118 8.78 -9.34 -8.28
CA CYS A 118 8.31 -9.18 -9.66
C CYS A 118 7.35 -10.29 -10.07
N ARG A 119 7.61 -11.54 -9.68
CA ARG A 119 6.69 -12.66 -9.94
C ARG A 119 5.35 -12.47 -9.23
N ALA A 120 5.34 -11.98 -7.99
CA ALA A 120 4.10 -11.70 -7.27
C ALA A 120 3.29 -10.60 -7.96
N LEU A 121 3.92 -9.51 -8.38
CA LEU A 121 3.24 -8.42 -9.10
C LEU A 121 2.72 -8.86 -10.47
N TRP A 122 3.48 -9.68 -11.20
CA TRP A 122 3.03 -10.29 -12.44
C TRP A 122 1.81 -11.19 -12.21
N ARG A 123 1.83 -12.02 -11.16
CA ARG A 123 0.66 -12.84 -10.79
C ARG A 123 -0.55 -12.01 -10.39
N ALA A 124 -0.35 -10.87 -9.74
CA ALA A 124 -1.41 -9.92 -9.41
C ALA A 124 -1.93 -9.13 -10.62
N GLY A 125 -1.38 -9.35 -11.82
CA GLY A 125 -1.75 -8.64 -13.04
C GLY A 125 -1.18 -7.23 -13.14
N MET A 126 -0.37 -6.77 -12.18
CA MET A 126 0.20 -5.43 -12.18
C MET A 126 1.34 -5.27 -13.18
N LEU A 127 2.10 -6.34 -13.42
CA LEU A 127 3.15 -6.39 -14.43
C LEU A 127 2.73 -7.28 -15.59
N GLY A 128 3.17 -6.90 -16.79
CA GLY A 128 3.32 -7.83 -17.91
C GLY A 128 4.72 -8.43 -17.93
N LYS A 129 4.91 -9.50 -18.71
CA LYS A 129 6.20 -10.14 -18.92
C LYS A 129 6.39 -10.47 -20.40
N THR A 130 7.53 -10.11 -20.97
CA THR A 130 7.85 -10.42 -22.37
C THR A 130 8.28 -11.88 -22.51
N ALA A 131 7.85 -12.56 -23.58
CA ALA A 131 8.22 -13.95 -23.82
C ALA A 131 9.69 -14.11 -24.21
N ARG A 132 10.23 -13.18 -25.02
CA ARG A 132 11.59 -13.28 -25.59
C ARG A 132 12.70 -13.02 -24.58
N THR A 133 12.55 -12.00 -23.74
CA THR A 133 13.61 -11.56 -22.80
C THR A 133 13.27 -11.85 -21.35
N GLY A 134 12.01 -12.21 -21.06
CA GLY A 134 11.54 -12.37 -19.68
C GLY A 134 11.49 -11.05 -18.90
N ALA A 135 11.61 -9.91 -19.57
CA ALA A 135 11.57 -8.60 -18.95
C ALA A 135 10.16 -8.27 -18.48
N TYR A 136 10.07 -7.62 -17.32
CA TYR A 136 8.82 -7.12 -16.79
C TYR A 136 8.57 -5.70 -17.28
N PHE A 137 7.30 -5.36 -17.48
CA PHE A 137 6.84 -4.00 -17.75
C PHE A 137 5.62 -3.69 -16.91
N LEU A 138 5.53 -2.43 -16.46
CA LEU A 138 4.38 -1.97 -15.69
C LEU A 138 3.19 -1.77 -16.62
N ARG A 139 2.05 -2.37 -16.30
CA ARG A 139 0.83 -2.11 -17.06
C ARG A 139 0.31 -0.69 -16.77
N PRO A 140 -0.18 0.05 -17.79
CA PRO A 140 -0.63 1.43 -17.58
C PRO A 140 -1.71 1.59 -16.51
N ASP A 141 -2.67 0.67 -16.43
CA ASP A 141 -3.76 0.64 -15.46
C ASP A 141 -3.30 0.31 -14.03
N ALA A 142 -2.12 -0.30 -13.88
CA ALA A 142 -1.52 -0.64 -12.59
C ALA A 142 -0.57 0.44 -12.05
N ASN A 143 -0.31 1.51 -12.80
CA ASN A 143 0.53 2.63 -12.35
C ASN A 143 -0.26 3.62 -11.47
N THR A 144 -0.69 3.15 -10.31
CA THR A 144 -1.60 3.89 -9.41
C THR A 144 -0.90 4.90 -8.48
N GLY A 145 0.43 4.93 -8.46
CA GLY A 145 1.19 5.92 -7.70
C GLY A 145 2.59 5.51 -7.27
N PRO A 146 3.26 6.37 -6.47
CA PRO A 146 4.67 6.21 -6.11
C PRO A 146 4.93 5.11 -5.07
N LYS A 147 3.93 4.70 -4.27
CA LYS A 147 4.16 3.69 -3.23
C LYS A 147 4.23 2.30 -3.86
N ALA A 148 5.32 1.58 -3.62
CA ALA A 148 5.48 0.22 -4.12
C ALA A 148 4.40 -0.72 -3.53
N PRO A 149 3.77 -1.60 -4.33
CA PRO A 149 2.85 -2.59 -3.80
C PRO A 149 3.50 -3.47 -2.72
N SER A 150 2.73 -3.82 -1.70
CA SER A 150 3.16 -4.70 -0.63
C SER A 150 2.89 -6.16 -1.00
N TYR A 151 3.93 -6.99 -1.06
CA TYR A 151 3.79 -8.43 -1.23
C TYR A 151 3.93 -9.16 0.11
N ASN A 152 2.86 -9.85 0.52
CA ASN A 152 2.84 -10.76 1.66
C ASN A 152 3.01 -12.22 1.20
N ARG A 153 4.13 -12.83 1.60
CA ARG A 153 4.50 -14.20 1.21
C ARG A 153 3.66 -15.28 1.91
N VAL A 154 3.23 -15.04 3.14
CA VAL A 154 2.46 -16.01 3.95
C VAL A 154 1.04 -16.06 3.42
N GLU A 155 0.38 -14.90 3.36
CA GLU A 155 -1.01 -14.76 2.90
C GLU A 155 -1.17 -14.88 1.38
N LYS A 156 -0.06 -14.89 0.63
CA LYS A 156 -0.06 -14.89 -0.85
C LYS A 156 -0.90 -13.73 -1.41
N THR A 157 -0.71 -12.53 -0.87
CA THR A 157 -1.43 -11.34 -1.32
C THR A 157 -0.48 -10.25 -1.80
N VAL A 158 -0.96 -9.46 -2.76
CA VAL A 158 -0.33 -8.22 -3.21
C VAL A 158 -1.31 -7.08 -2.97
N THR A 159 -0.91 -6.11 -2.16
CA THR A 159 -1.70 -4.91 -1.86
C THR A 159 -1.09 -3.70 -2.54
N ASP A 160 -1.84 -3.05 -3.42
CA ASP A 160 -1.47 -1.73 -3.92
C ASP A 160 -1.59 -0.71 -2.79
N ARG A 161 -0.46 -0.10 -2.40
CA ARG A 161 -0.40 0.84 -1.28
C ARG A 161 -0.92 2.24 -1.62
N ASN A 162 -1.14 2.55 -2.89
CA ASN A 162 -1.71 3.82 -3.32
C ASN A 162 -3.24 3.77 -3.28
N THR A 163 -3.85 2.67 -3.73
CA THR A 163 -5.32 2.50 -3.77
C THR A 163 -5.89 1.70 -2.59
N GLY A 164 -5.07 0.87 -1.93
CA GLY A 164 -5.51 -0.08 -0.90
C GLY A 164 -6.06 -1.40 -1.45
N LYS A 165 -6.16 -1.56 -2.78
CA LYS A 165 -6.68 -2.78 -3.41
C LYS A 165 -5.75 -3.96 -3.14
N THR A 166 -6.30 -5.09 -2.71
CA THR A 166 -5.56 -6.33 -2.43
C THR A 166 -5.98 -7.43 -3.39
N VAL A 167 -5.00 -8.16 -3.92
CA VAL A 167 -5.18 -9.29 -4.85
C VAL A 167 -4.54 -10.53 -4.25
N TYR A 168 -5.30 -11.63 -4.19
CA TYR A 168 -4.78 -12.94 -3.84
C TYR A 168 -4.08 -13.59 -5.04
N ILE A 169 -2.87 -14.12 -4.84
CA ILE A 169 -2.01 -14.68 -5.89
C ILE A 169 -1.66 -16.16 -5.67
N GLY A 170 -2.40 -16.87 -4.81
CA GLY A 170 -2.14 -18.28 -4.52
C GLY A 170 -2.47 -19.24 -5.67
N GLY A 171 -3.43 -18.90 -6.54
CA GLY A 171 -3.83 -19.72 -7.69
C GLY A 171 -2.87 -19.64 -8.89
N SER A 172 -2.76 -20.72 -9.67
CA SER A 172 -1.97 -20.75 -10.91
C SER A 172 -2.42 -19.64 -11.86
N HIS A 173 -1.46 -18.95 -12.48
CA HIS A 173 -1.74 -17.99 -13.55
C HIS A 173 -2.18 -18.78 -14.78
N VAL A 174 -3.34 -18.46 -15.35
CA VAL A 174 -3.84 -19.04 -16.62
C VAL A 174 -3.34 -18.18 -17.78
#